data_AF-A0A662HQA1-F1
#
_entry.id   AF-A0A662HQA1-F1
#
_cell.length_a   1.000
_cell.length_b   1.000
_cell.length_c   1.000
_cell.angle_alpha   90.00
_cell.angle_beta   90.00
_cell.angle_gamma   90.00
#
_symmetry.space_group_name_H-M   'P 1'
#
loop_
_entity.id
_entity.type
_entity.pdbx_description
1 polymer ?
#
loop_
_entity_poly.entity_id
_entity_poly.type
_entity_poly.pdbx_seq_one_letter_code
_entity_poly.pdbx_strand_id
1 'polypeptide(L)'
;MHRNTKIIGIVFILILPILVRGVIVEKGISTDINIVIKEGYIVIKYNINLTRSTELEYEFNRSQVLYTYSEKAQLEYDSTTGILRIKAPKGESTFYVVLSNVHSLQEKVFRFEFEVPLLPVGVRGIVTLNISAPAGIIENYTINPPLNITEHDRDLIMVIEAAEEGMRLALNFSIKPYLSGWLCIEELLRRIVFEEYNKVTVVEELVLINQGPRSVDEVELYIPPNSTIQYVRGAIVEYPRNIRTYGYTVTDLNGTIKLYIKLISRIGVGEKIYLKLGYSTSTKRVGDKLVIPAYYWPGILVKEANLEVMVKGTIEEIPQNFDRLSRGEWDIARASRVMLTVENLGDYELSLAITVTRAPKPILYAPILVIVLIAVTLYVRRRWIAVRRVEKPPVEVLVLTETMDKLSKRVMEIVSSLDSIEGIIESAKKRKIRRDTVRRSLREYSYRLNSDIVELKSHLKHIVDLRGDIKELADDIEKEIVRAKEDMLRALRLVAVRGMKVSSKDLDKYTSRARKSIERAMNVMNRLRDLIE
;
A
#
# COMPACT_ATOMS: atom_id res chain seq x y z
N MET A 1 -22.57 -29.71 3.31
CA MET A 1 -23.04 -29.92 1.92
C MET A 1 -23.72 -28.61 1.50
N HIS A 2 -23.38 -27.87 0.46
CA HIS A 2 -22.53 -28.08 -0.70
C HIS A 2 -21.58 -26.87 -0.85
N ARG A 3 -20.29 -27.18 -0.99
CA ARG A 3 -19.23 -26.32 -1.52
C ARG A 3 -19.60 -25.92 -2.95
N ASN A 4 -19.39 -24.66 -3.32
CA ASN A 4 -18.89 -24.23 -4.63
C ASN A 4 -18.55 -22.73 -4.56
N THR A 5 -17.41 -22.45 -3.94
CA THR A 5 -16.79 -21.12 -3.92
C THR A 5 -15.94 -20.96 -5.17
N LYS A 6 -16.23 -19.88 -5.88
CA LYS A 6 -15.61 -19.42 -7.11
C LYS A 6 -14.10 -19.33 -6.98
N ILE A 7 -13.41 -20.18 -7.73
CA ILE A 7 -12.01 -20.00 -8.13
C ILE A 7 -12.05 -18.92 -9.23
N ILE A 8 -11.59 -17.71 -8.94
CA ILE A 8 -11.22 -16.75 -9.99
C ILE A 8 -9.90 -17.27 -10.55
N GLY A 9 -10.05 -18.22 -11.46
CA GLY A 9 -8.95 -18.80 -12.21
C GLY A 9 -8.50 -17.82 -13.27
N ILE A 10 -7.18 -17.68 -13.36
CA ILE A 10 -6.46 -17.32 -14.56
C ILE A 10 -7.16 -17.99 -15.75
N VAL A 11 -7.73 -17.20 -16.65
CA VAL A 11 -8.21 -17.71 -17.94
C VAL A 11 -6.95 -18.06 -18.73
N PHE A 12 -6.52 -19.30 -18.60
CA PHE A 12 -5.61 -19.93 -19.54
C PHE A 12 -6.37 -20.01 -20.87
N ILE A 13 -6.03 -19.12 -21.79
CA ILE A 13 -6.52 -19.18 -23.16
C ILE A 13 -5.92 -20.43 -23.80
N LEU A 14 -6.77 -21.44 -23.98
CA LEU A 14 -6.46 -22.61 -24.77
C LEU A 14 -6.50 -22.17 -26.23
N ILE A 15 -5.34 -21.74 -26.75
CA ILE A 15 -5.15 -21.47 -28.17
C ILE A 15 -5.36 -22.80 -28.90
N LEU A 16 -6.37 -22.86 -29.76
CA LEU A 16 -6.44 -23.90 -30.79
C LEU A 16 -5.30 -23.57 -31.78
N PRO A 17 -4.25 -24.38 -31.91
CA PRO A 17 -3.26 -24.14 -32.94
C PRO A 17 -3.96 -24.37 -34.27
N ILE A 18 -4.28 -23.28 -34.99
CA ILE A 18 -4.56 -23.37 -36.41
C ILE A 18 -3.28 -23.93 -37.01
N LEU A 19 -3.38 -25.16 -37.49
CA LEU A 19 -2.36 -25.91 -38.20
C LEU A 19 -2.01 -25.17 -39.49
N VAL A 20 -1.18 -24.14 -39.38
CA VAL A 20 -0.50 -23.54 -40.54
C VAL A 20 0.59 -24.54 -40.93
N ARG A 21 0.20 -25.48 -41.81
CA ARG A 21 1.13 -26.33 -42.55
C ARG A 21 2.18 -25.42 -43.20
N GLY A 22 3.44 -25.80 -43.00
CA GLY A 22 4.61 -24.99 -43.32
C GLY A 22 4.57 -24.36 -44.70
N VAL A 23 4.45 -23.04 -44.71
CA VAL A 23 4.99 -22.21 -45.78
C VAL A 23 6.44 -21.95 -45.41
N ILE A 24 7.35 -22.66 -46.06
CA ILE A 24 8.79 -22.40 -45.97
C ILE A 24 9.04 -21.09 -46.72
N VAL A 25 9.12 -19.97 -45.99
CA VAL A 25 9.55 -18.69 -46.56
C VAL A 25 11.08 -18.69 -46.60
N GLU A 26 11.61 -18.73 -47.80
CA GLU A 26 13.04 -18.96 -48.11
C GLU A 26 14.01 -17.86 -47.64
N LYS A 27 13.55 -16.86 -46.88
CA LYS A 27 14.38 -15.80 -46.24
C LYS A 27 13.58 -14.93 -45.25
N GLY A 28 12.52 -15.46 -44.62
CA GLY A 28 11.60 -14.67 -43.80
C GLY A 28 11.67 -14.97 -42.30
N ILE A 29 11.39 -13.96 -41.48
CA ILE A 29 11.06 -14.14 -40.06
C ILE A 29 9.56 -14.45 -39.95
N SER A 30 9.17 -15.34 -39.05
CA SER A 30 7.76 -15.45 -38.62
C SER A 30 7.62 -14.76 -37.27
N THR A 31 6.68 -13.82 -37.18
CA THR A 31 6.41 -13.04 -35.97
C THR A 31 4.94 -13.17 -35.58
N ASP A 32 4.69 -13.63 -34.35
CA ASP A 32 3.37 -13.57 -33.72
C ASP A 32 3.33 -12.43 -32.71
N ILE A 33 2.41 -11.49 -32.90
CA ILE A 33 2.27 -10.27 -32.13
C ILE A 33 0.94 -10.31 -31.39
N ASN A 34 1.00 -10.27 -30.06
CA ASN A 34 -0.17 -10.20 -29.21
C ASN A 34 -0.20 -8.83 -28.52
N ILE A 35 -1.16 -7.99 -28.89
CA ILE A 35 -1.41 -6.68 -28.31
C ILE A 35 -2.55 -6.81 -27.30
N VAL A 36 -2.29 -6.43 -26.05
CA VAL A 36 -3.29 -6.43 -24.98
C VAL A 36 -3.51 -5.01 -24.48
N ILE A 37 -4.72 -4.50 -24.67
CA ILE A 37 -5.11 -3.15 -24.28
C ILE A 37 -5.69 -3.19 -22.86
N LYS A 38 -4.95 -2.60 -21.92
CA LYS A 38 -5.28 -2.57 -20.50
C LYS A 38 -5.82 -1.20 -20.09
N GLU A 39 -6.19 -1.08 -18.82
CA GLU A 39 -6.60 0.19 -18.22
C GLU A 39 -5.42 1.17 -18.20
N GLY A 40 -5.32 2.03 -19.22
CA GLY A 40 -4.35 3.12 -19.32
C GLY A 40 -3.03 2.83 -20.03
N TYR A 41 -2.77 1.59 -20.45
CA TYR A 41 -1.55 1.17 -21.14
C TYR A 41 -1.76 -0.03 -22.08
N ILE A 42 -0.76 -0.33 -22.88
CA ILE A 42 -0.77 -1.45 -23.82
C ILE A 42 0.46 -2.33 -23.56
N VAL A 43 0.25 -3.65 -23.58
CA VAL A 43 1.33 -4.64 -23.55
C VAL A 43 1.39 -5.31 -24.91
N ILE A 44 2.56 -5.28 -25.54
CA ILE A 44 2.81 -5.94 -26.81
C ILE A 44 3.79 -7.09 -26.55
N LYS A 45 3.36 -8.31 -26.85
CA LYS A 45 4.19 -9.51 -26.81
C LYS A 45 4.55 -9.92 -28.22
N TYR A 46 5.84 -9.98 -28.52
CA TYR A 46 6.37 -10.50 -29.77
C TYR A 46 6.94 -11.89 -29.53
N ASN A 47 6.51 -12.86 -30.34
CA ASN A 47 7.13 -14.15 -30.49
C ASN A 47 7.76 -14.21 -31.88
N ILE A 48 9.09 -14.14 -31.93
CA ILE A 48 9.84 -14.22 -33.18
C ILE A 48 10.47 -15.60 -33.31
N ASN A 49 10.37 -16.19 -34.50
CA ASN A 49 11.05 -17.44 -34.82
C ASN A 49 12.12 -17.20 -35.87
N LEU A 50 13.39 -17.44 -35.48
CA LEU A 50 14.56 -17.15 -36.29
C LEU A 50 15.28 -18.42 -36.74
N THR A 51 15.66 -18.46 -38.02
CA THR A 51 16.47 -19.55 -38.58
C THR A 51 17.95 -19.46 -38.17
N ARG A 52 18.43 -18.27 -37.81
CA ARG A 52 19.79 -17.98 -37.32
C ARG A 52 19.77 -16.84 -36.31
N SER A 53 20.73 -16.82 -35.39
CA SER A 53 20.92 -15.69 -34.47
C SER A 53 21.20 -14.42 -35.28
N THR A 54 20.39 -13.37 -35.05
CA THR A 54 20.43 -12.13 -35.81
C THR A 54 20.12 -10.95 -34.88
N GLU A 55 20.68 -9.79 -35.20
CA GLU A 55 20.30 -8.52 -34.57
C GLU A 55 19.16 -7.88 -35.35
N LEU A 56 18.09 -7.52 -34.65
CA LEU A 56 16.87 -6.96 -35.23
C LEU A 56 16.63 -5.57 -34.66
N GLU A 57 16.19 -4.63 -35.50
CA GLU A 57 15.86 -3.27 -35.08
C GLU A 57 14.37 -3.00 -35.28
N TYR A 58 13.70 -2.55 -34.21
CA TYR A 58 12.30 -2.12 -34.24
C TYR A 58 12.23 -0.64 -33.89
N GLU A 59 11.49 0.13 -34.67
CA GLU A 59 11.31 1.56 -34.41
C GLU A 59 9.93 1.82 -33.81
N PHE A 60 9.92 2.38 -32.60
CA PHE A 60 8.72 2.72 -31.86
C PHE A 60 8.62 4.23 -31.65
N ASN A 61 7.40 4.72 -31.41
CA ASN A 61 7.23 6.08 -30.93
C ASN A 61 7.87 6.26 -29.54
N ARG A 62 8.97 7.01 -29.48
CA ARG A 62 9.76 7.24 -28.26
C ARG A 62 8.99 7.80 -27.08
N SER A 63 7.91 8.56 -27.30
CA SER A 63 7.11 9.13 -26.21
C SER A 63 6.13 8.14 -25.58
N GLN A 64 5.97 6.97 -26.20
CA GLN A 64 5.01 5.95 -25.77
C GLN A 64 5.69 4.74 -25.13
N VAL A 65 6.90 4.35 -25.54
CA VAL A 65 7.60 3.21 -24.93
C VAL A 65 7.94 3.51 -23.49
N LEU A 66 7.43 2.67 -22.59
CA LEU A 66 7.70 2.74 -21.16
C LEU A 66 8.72 1.69 -20.73
N TYR A 67 8.53 0.43 -21.14
CA TYR A 67 9.40 -0.69 -20.76
C TYR A 67 9.60 -1.70 -21.90
N THR A 68 10.74 -2.39 -21.88
CA THR A 68 11.06 -3.50 -22.78
C THR A 68 11.67 -4.66 -22.00
N TYR A 69 11.26 -5.90 -22.28
CA TYR A 69 11.72 -7.07 -21.53
C TYR A 69 11.85 -8.33 -22.39
N SER A 70 12.86 -9.15 -22.15
CA SER A 70 13.00 -10.50 -22.71
C SER A 70 13.73 -11.40 -21.73
N GLU A 71 13.34 -12.68 -21.68
CA GLU A 71 14.04 -13.70 -20.90
C GLU A 71 15.31 -14.22 -21.58
N LYS A 72 15.31 -14.24 -22.92
CA LYS A 72 16.36 -14.92 -23.72
C LYS A 72 17.14 -13.98 -24.63
N ALA A 73 16.51 -12.93 -25.14
CA ALA A 73 17.15 -11.98 -26.05
C ALA A 73 17.76 -10.83 -25.26
N GLN A 74 18.90 -10.32 -25.72
CA GLN A 74 19.44 -9.06 -25.20
C GLN A 74 18.72 -7.90 -25.87
N LEU A 75 18.20 -6.97 -25.06
CA LEU A 75 17.46 -5.80 -25.52
C LEU A 75 18.25 -4.53 -25.21
N GLU A 76 18.34 -3.63 -26.18
CA GLU A 76 18.91 -2.31 -26.03
C GLU A 76 17.95 -1.29 -26.62
N TYR A 77 17.34 -0.46 -25.77
CA TYR A 77 16.39 0.56 -26.19
C TYR A 77 17.01 1.95 -26.09
N ASP A 78 17.04 2.68 -27.20
CA ASP A 78 17.45 4.08 -27.23
C ASP A 78 16.21 4.98 -27.11
N SER A 79 16.02 5.52 -25.90
CA SER A 79 14.91 6.45 -25.61
C SER A 79 14.94 7.77 -26.39
N THR A 80 16.08 8.14 -27.01
CA THR A 80 16.19 9.38 -27.78
C THR A 80 15.70 9.20 -29.22
N THR A 81 16.03 8.06 -29.83
CA THR A 81 15.67 7.72 -31.21
C THR A 81 14.40 6.88 -31.32
N GLY A 82 14.02 6.16 -30.27
CA GLY A 82 12.88 5.24 -30.29
C GLY A 82 13.22 3.86 -30.84
N ILE A 83 14.50 3.56 -31.08
CA ILE A 83 14.96 2.29 -31.66
C ILE A 83 15.18 1.26 -30.56
N LEU A 84 14.57 0.10 -30.72
CA LEU A 84 14.80 -1.11 -29.93
C LEU A 84 15.65 -2.10 -30.74
N ARG A 85 16.88 -2.34 -30.29
CA ARG A 85 17.76 -3.38 -30.84
C ARG A 85 17.62 -4.66 -30.05
N ILE A 86 17.52 -5.77 -30.76
CA ILE A 86 17.29 -7.09 -30.19
C ILE A 86 18.32 -8.05 -30.74
N LYS A 87 19.19 -8.58 -29.88
CA LYS A 87 20.09 -9.69 -30.23
C LYS A 87 19.41 -10.99 -29.85
N ALA A 88 18.70 -11.57 -30.81
CA ALA A 88 17.90 -12.77 -30.60
C ALA A 88 18.66 -14.04 -31.02
N PRO A 89 18.67 -15.10 -30.19
CA PRO A 89 19.25 -16.39 -30.55
C PRO A 89 18.44 -17.09 -31.65
N LYS A 90 19.06 -18.07 -32.33
CA LYS A 90 18.37 -19.00 -33.22
C LYS A 90 17.20 -19.70 -32.50
N GLY A 91 16.07 -19.83 -33.18
CA GLY A 91 14.85 -20.44 -32.68
C GLY A 91 13.83 -19.41 -32.19
N GLU A 92 12.93 -19.85 -31.33
CA GLU A 92 11.87 -19.01 -30.77
C GLU A 92 12.42 -18.10 -29.66
N SER A 93 12.18 -16.80 -29.82
CA SER A 93 12.49 -15.77 -28.82
C SER A 93 11.25 -14.91 -28.56
N THR A 94 10.99 -14.63 -27.29
CA THR A 94 9.87 -13.77 -26.88
C THR A 94 10.40 -12.50 -26.24
N PHE A 95 9.81 -11.37 -26.61
CA PHE A 95 10.05 -10.09 -25.95
C PHE A 95 8.75 -9.29 -25.81
N TYR A 96 8.79 -8.34 -24.87
CA TYR A 96 7.64 -7.53 -24.48
C TYR A 96 7.99 -6.05 -24.62
N VAL A 97 7.02 -5.27 -25.05
CA VAL A 97 7.08 -3.80 -25.08
C VAL A 97 5.82 -3.26 -24.42
N VAL A 98 5.99 -2.41 -23.41
CA VAL A 98 4.88 -1.76 -22.71
C VAL A 98 4.79 -0.33 -23.18
N LEU A 99 3.65 0.06 -23.72
CA LEU A 99 3.36 1.42 -24.17
C LEU A 99 2.46 2.15 -23.16
N SER A 100 2.81 3.40 -22.89
CA SER A 100 2.06 4.35 -22.07
C SER A 100 1.74 5.60 -22.89
N ASN A 101 0.88 6.49 -22.36
CA ASN A 101 0.46 7.73 -23.04
C ASN A 101 -0.15 7.48 -24.45
N VAL A 102 -0.82 6.35 -24.61
CA VAL A 102 -1.47 5.89 -25.85
C VAL A 102 -2.95 6.25 -25.92
N HIS A 103 -3.49 6.98 -24.93
CA HIS A 103 -4.91 7.26 -24.83
C HIS A 103 -5.21 8.70 -24.40
N SER A 104 -6.38 9.20 -24.80
CA SER A 104 -6.96 10.44 -24.31
C SER A 104 -8.43 10.25 -23.97
N LEU A 105 -8.91 10.94 -22.93
CA LEU A 105 -10.31 10.91 -22.51
C LEU A 105 -11.06 12.09 -23.14
N GLN A 106 -12.04 11.79 -24.00
CA GLN A 106 -12.91 12.79 -24.63
C GLN A 106 -14.38 12.37 -24.43
N GLU A 107 -15.21 13.25 -23.85
CA GLU A 107 -16.65 12.98 -23.68
C GLU A 107 -17.00 11.65 -22.99
N LYS A 108 -16.16 11.18 -22.07
CA LYS A 108 -16.26 9.88 -21.35
C LYS A 108 -15.98 8.63 -22.21
N VAL A 109 -15.41 8.80 -23.39
CA VAL A 109 -14.89 7.74 -24.26
C VAL A 109 -13.38 7.86 -24.32
N PHE A 110 -12.67 6.73 -24.22
CA PHE A 110 -11.22 6.75 -24.42
C PHE A 110 -10.90 6.57 -25.90
N ARG A 111 -10.14 7.49 -26.45
CA ARG A 111 -9.54 7.34 -27.78
C ARG A 111 -8.12 6.86 -27.60
N PHE A 112 -7.80 5.74 -28.22
CA PHE A 112 -6.46 5.17 -28.27
C PHE A 112 -5.85 5.45 -29.64
N GLU A 113 -4.58 5.83 -29.62
CA GLU A 113 -3.76 6.10 -30.81
C GLU A 113 -2.33 5.64 -30.54
N PHE A 114 -1.89 4.65 -31.31
CA PHE A 114 -0.53 4.15 -31.26
C PHE A 114 -0.14 3.46 -32.57
N GLU A 115 1.17 3.35 -32.76
CA GLU A 115 1.78 2.71 -33.91
C GLU A 115 2.66 1.55 -33.44
N VAL A 116 2.53 0.39 -34.08
CA VAL A 116 3.27 -0.82 -33.74
C VAL A 116 4.09 -1.30 -34.92
N PRO A 117 5.41 -1.50 -34.78
CA PRO A 117 6.21 -2.13 -35.80
C PRO A 117 5.89 -3.63 -35.87
N LEU A 118 5.40 -4.08 -37.02
CA LEU A 118 5.03 -5.48 -37.26
C LEU A 118 6.25 -6.35 -37.60
N LEU A 119 7.22 -5.75 -38.29
CA LEU A 119 8.48 -6.38 -38.66
C LEU A 119 9.67 -5.47 -38.37
N PRO A 120 10.86 -6.04 -38.14
CA PRO A 120 12.07 -5.24 -37.96
C PRO A 120 12.52 -4.59 -39.28
N VAL A 121 13.33 -3.55 -39.16
CA VAL A 121 13.91 -2.82 -40.28
C VAL A 121 14.79 -3.77 -41.11
N GLY A 122 14.62 -3.77 -42.42
CA GLY A 122 15.43 -4.57 -43.35
C GLY A 122 15.09 -6.06 -43.43
N VAL A 123 13.98 -6.52 -42.83
CA VAL A 123 13.57 -7.94 -42.86
C VAL A 123 12.10 -8.11 -43.23
N ARG A 124 11.84 -8.96 -44.22
CA ARG A 124 10.48 -9.38 -44.63
C ARG A 124 10.03 -10.64 -43.90
N GLY A 125 8.73 -10.86 -43.78
CA GLY A 125 8.23 -11.98 -43.01
C GLY A 125 6.73 -12.19 -43.03
N ILE A 126 6.29 -13.22 -42.29
CA ILE A 126 4.89 -13.49 -41.99
C ILE A 126 4.59 -12.89 -40.62
N VAL A 127 3.47 -12.20 -40.50
CA VAL A 127 2.99 -11.63 -39.25
C VAL A 127 1.61 -12.17 -38.91
N THR A 128 1.49 -12.75 -37.73
CA THR A 128 0.19 -13.00 -37.11
C THR A 128 -0.02 -11.95 -36.02
N LEU A 129 -1.16 -11.27 -36.04
CA LEU A 129 -1.47 -10.21 -35.10
C LEU A 129 -2.79 -10.51 -34.39
N ASN A 130 -2.77 -10.44 -33.08
CA ASN A 130 -3.94 -10.57 -32.22
C ASN A 130 -4.05 -9.34 -31.32
N ILE A 131 -5.20 -8.69 -31.33
CA ILE A 131 -5.48 -7.53 -30.47
C ILE A 131 -6.63 -7.89 -29.54
N SER A 132 -6.38 -7.82 -28.23
CA SER A 132 -7.38 -8.07 -27.19
C SER A 132 -7.58 -6.82 -26.34
N ALA A 133 -8.82 -6.50 -25.99
CA ALA A 133 -9.15 -5.34 -25.14
C ALA A 133 -9.93 -5.76 -23.88
N PRO A 134 -9.27 -6.33 -22.86
CA PRO A 134 -9.93 -6.60 -21.58
C PRO A 134 -10.48 -5.34 -20.90
N ALA A 135 -9.97 -4.15 -21.25
CA ALA A 135 -10.39 -2.87 -20.68
C ALA A 135 -11.82 -2.42 -21.07
N GLY A 136 -12.40 -2.97 -22.14
CA GLY A 136 -13.71 -2.51 -22.64
C GLY A 136 -14.09 -3.11 -23.99
N ILE A 137 -15.09 -2.51 -24.63
CA ILE A 137 -15.49 -2.86 -26.00
C ILE A 137 -14.79 -1.88 -26.96
N ILE A 138 -14.12 -2.43 -27.98
CA ILE A 138 -13.52 -1.64 -29.07
C ILE A 138 -14.63 -1.16 -30.00
N GLU A 139 -14.68 0.14 -30.26
CA GLU A 139 -15.61 0.80 -31.16
C GLU A 139 -14.85 1.76 -32.08
N ASN A 140 -15.39 2.05 -33.27
CA ASN A 140 -14.87 3.08 -34.19
C ASN A 140 -13.37 2.93 -34.47
N TYR A 141 -12.92 1.73 -34.84
CA TYR A 141 -11.52 1.48 -35.14
C TYR A 141 -11.18 1.86 -36.59
N THR A 142 -9.95 2.32 -36.79
CA THR A 142 -9.33 2.54 -38.08
C THR A 142 -7.94 1.93 -38.02
N ILE A 143 -7.61 1.15 -39.04
CA ILE A 143 -6.35 0.42 -39.16
C ILE A 143 -5.68 0.88 -40.44
N ASN A 144 -4.42 1.30 -40.34
CA ASN A 144 -3.62 1.69 -41.49
C ASN A 144 -2.25 0.96 -41.47
N PRO A 145 -1.89 0.22 -42.53
CA PRO A 145 -2.68 -0.05 -43.75
C PRO A 145 -3.94 -0.89 -43.49
N PRO A 146 -4.95 -0.84 -44.37
CA PRO A 146 -6.17 -1.64 -44.20
C PRO A 146 -5.86 -3.13 -44.34
N LEU A 147 -6.28 -3.94 -43.36
CA LEU A 147 -6.05 -5.38 -43.30
C LEU A 147 -7.40 -6.12 -43.21
N ASN A 148 -7.43 -7.38 -43.65
CA ASN A 148 -8.59 -8.25 -43.45
C ASN A 148 -8.65 -8.67 -41.97
N ILE A 149 -9.75 -8.31 -41.30
CA ILE A 149 -9.96 -8.54 -39.87
C ILE A 149 -11.00 -9.64 -39.68
N THR A 150 -10.68 -10.63 -38.86
CA THR A 150 -11.66 -11.57 -38.34
C THR A 150 -12.00 -11.15 -36.91
N GLU A 151 -13.24 -10.70 -36.70
CA GLU A 151 -13.72 -10.30 -35.38
C GLU A 151 -14.20 -11.51 -34.58
N HIS A 152 -13.67 -11.69 -33.36
CA HIS A 152 -14.13 -12.70 -32.41
C HIS A 152 -14.42 -12.05 -31.05
N ASP A 153 -15.67 -11.64 -30.84
CA ASP A 153 -16.20 -11.09 -29.58
C ASP A 153 -15.47 -9.81 -29.09
N ARG A 154 -14.35 -9.94 -28.37
CA ARG A 154 -13.51 -8.83 -27.86
C ARG A 154 -12.12 -8.76 -28.48
N ASP A 155 -11.81 -9.73 -29.34
CA ASP A 155 -10.49 -9.90 -29.95
C ASP A 155 -10.58 -9.65 -31.46
N LEU A 156 -9.56 -8.97 -32.00
CA LEU A 156 -9.38 -8.75 -33.43
C LEU A 156 -8.18 -9.58 -33.87
N ILE A 157 -8.41 -10.58 -34.71
CA ILE A 157 -7.36 -11.45 -35.25
C ILE A 157 -7.09 -11.08 -36.70
N MET A 158 -5.82 -10.88 -37.04
CA MET A 158 -5.33 -10.54 -38.37
C MET A 158 -4.13 -11.43 -38.73
N VAL A 159 -4.09 -11.90 -39.97
CA VAL A 159 -2.95 -12.66 -40.51
C VAL A 159 -2.45 -11.95 -41.76
N ILE A 160 -1.15 -11.63 -41.78
CA ILE A 160 -0.47 -10.96 -42.90
C ILE A 160 0.59 -11.92 -43.43
N GLU A 161 0.29 -12.54 -44.57
CA GLU A 161 1.14 -13.59 -45.15
C GLU A 161 2.42 -13.05 -45.83
N ALA A 162 2.46 -11.76 -46.20
CA ALA A 162 3.61 -11.14 -46.86
C ALA A 162 3.80 -9.67 -46.42
N ALA A 163 4.25 -9.46 -45.18
CA ALA A 163 4.52 -8.13 -44.66
C ALA A 163 5.88 -7.60 -45.17
N GLU A 164 5.90 -6.32 -45.55
CA GLU A 164 7.10 -5.63 -46.03
C GLU A 164 8.09 -5.33 -44.89
N GLU A 165 9.34 -5.06 -45.24
CA GLU A 165 10.37 -4.74 -44.23
C GLU A 165 10.04 -3.46 -43.47
N GLY A 166 10.21 -3.49 -42.14
CA GLY A 166 9.88 -2.35 -41.28
C GLY A 166 8.40 -1.95 -41.29
N MET A 167 7.49 -2.79 -41.80
CA MET A 167 6.05 -2.49 -41.86
C MET A 167 5.50 -2.14 -40.48
N ARG A 168 4.68 -1.10 -40.41
CA ARG A 168 4.05 -0.61 -39.19
C ARG A 168 2.54 -0.61 -39.31
N LEU A 169 1.87 -0.72 -38.17
CA LEU A 169 0.43 -0.65 -38.05
C LEU A 169 0.05 0.53 -37.17
N ALA A 170 -0.63 1.51 -37.74
CA ALA A 170 -1.27 2.56 -36.98
C ALA A 170 -2.69 2.13 -36.61
N LEU A 171 -2.99 2.17 -35.31
CA LEU A 171 -4.26 1.76 -34.73
C LEU A 171 -4.88 2.93 -33.99
N ASN A 172 -6.06 3.35 -34.46
CA ASN A 172 -6.87 4.37 -33.83
C ASN A 172 -8.26 3.79 -33.54
N PHE A 173 -8.67 3.76 -32.27
CA PHE A 173 -9.98 3.25 -31.90
C PHE A 173 -10.49 3.89 -30.62
N SER A 174 -11.78 3.69 -30.35
CA SER A 174 -12.42 4.11 -29.12
C SER A 174 -12.68 2.92 -28.21
N ILE A 175 -12.45 3.07 -26.91
CA ILE A 175 -12.93 2.14 -25.90
C ILE A 175 -14.01 2.82 -25.08
N LYS A 176 -15.16 2.14 -24.98
CA LYS A 176 -16.15 2.43 -23.96
C LYS A 176 -15.80 1.61 -22.71
N PRO A 177 -15.27 2.24 -21.65
CA PRO A 177 -14.78 1.51 -20.48
C PRO A 177 -15.94 0.88 -19.71
N TYR A 178 -15.67 -0.27 -19.10
CA TYR A 178 -16.55 -0.81 -18.05
C TYR A 178 -16.57 0.16 -16.85
N LEU A 179 -17.56 0.03 -15.95
CA LEU A 179 -17.90 1.02 -14.91
C LEU A 179 -16.78 1.31 -13.87
N SER A 180 -15.54 0.81 -14.05
CA SER A 180 -14.36 1.04 -13.21
C SER A 180 -13.70 2.40 -13.51
N GLY A 181 -12.95 2.93 -12.54
CA GLY A 181 -11.99 4.00 -12.82
C GLY A 181 -10.60 3.42 -12.99
N TRP A 182 -9.79 4.09 -13.81
CA TRP A 182 -8.46 3.62 -14.21
C TRP A 182 -7.43 4.38 -13.37
N LEU A 183 -6.77 3.66 -12.47
CA LEU A 183 -5.68 4.22 -11.67
C LEU A 183 -4.36 3.96 -12.37
N CYS A 184 -3.47 4.94 -12.31
CA CYS A 184 -2.08 4.82 -12.72
C CYS A 184 -1.21 5.41 -11.62
N ILE A 185 -0.06 4.80 -11.35
CA ILE A 185 0.94 5.37 -10.45
C ILE A 185 1.88 6.22 -11.29
N GLU A 186 1.81 7.53 -11.06
CA GLU A 186 2.67 8.48 -11.73
C GLU A 186 4.10 8.37 -11.19
N GLU A 187 4.23 8.29 -9.87
CA GLU A 187 5.51 8.17 -9.17
C GLU A 187 5.40 7.15 -8.04
N LEU A 188 6.37 6.24 -7.97
CA LEU A 188 6.59 5.31 -6.87
C LEU A 188 8.02 5.48 -6.34
N LEU A 189 8.14 5.75 -5.04
CA LEU A 189 9.39 5.64 -4.32
C LEU A 189 9.32 4.43 -3.39
N ARG A 190 10.11 3.40 -3.69
CA ARG A 190 10.26 2.20 -2.86
C ARG A 190 11.56 2.30 -2.06
N ARG A 191 11.45 2.31 -0.73
CA ARG A 191 12.58 2.24 0.20
C ARG A 191 12.63 0.88 0.87
N ILE A 192 13.74 0.19 0.77
CA ILE A 192 13.99 -1.09 1.43
C ILE A 192 14.98 -0.82 2.56
N VAL A 193 14.51 -0.99 3.79
CA VAL A 193 15.26 -0.59 4.99
C VAL A 193 15.71 -1.84 5.76
N PHE A 194 17.02 -1.94 5.95
CA PHE A 194 17.69 -2.97 6.75
C PHE A 194 18.18 -2.36 8.07
N GLU A 195 17.40 -2.56 9.12
CA GLU A 195 17.80 -2.26 10.50
C GLU A 195 18.49 -3.45 11.17
N GLU A 196 18.09 -4.67 10.80
CA GLU A 196 18.61 -5.93 11.30
C GLU A 196 18.61 -6.96 10.15
N TYR A 197 19.53 -7.94 10.17
CA TYR A 197 19.63 -8.97 9.12
C TYR A 197 18.32 -9.73 8.84
N ASN A 198 17.50 -9.92 9.87
CA ASN A 198 16.28 -10.73 9.81
C ASN A 198 15.00 -9.89 9.67
N LYS A 199 15.12 -8.55 9.62
CA LYS A 199 13.96 -7.66 9.57
C LYS A 199 14.16 -6.63 8.47
N VAL A 200 13.50 -6.88 7.34
CA VAL A 200 13.43 -5.94 6.23
C VAL A 200 12.09 -5.27 6.23
N THR A 201 12.12 -3.93 6.27
CA THR A 201 10.91 -3.12 6.14
C THR A 201 10.94 -2.41 4.80
N VAL A 202 9.91 -2.62 4.00
CA VAL A 202 9.69 -1.92 2.74
C VAL A 202 8.69 -0.81 2.97
N VAL A 203 9.06 0.40 2.56
CA VAL A 203 8.21 1.58 2.60
C VAL A 203 8.01 2.08 1.19
N GLU A 204 6.75 2.18 0.77
CA GLU A 204 6.39 2.64 -0.56
C GLU A 204 5.60 3.94 -0.46
N GLU A 205 6.02 4.93 -1.22
CA GLU A 205 5.32 6.21 -1.37
C GLU A 205 4.83 6.29 -2.81
N LEU A 206 3.50 6.38 -2.96
CA LEU A 206 2.78 6.22 -4.22
C LEU A 206 1.99 7.51 -4.51
N VAL A 207 2.19 8.07 -5.70
CA VAL A 207 1.32 9.11 -6.26
C VAL A 207 0.45 8.47 -7.33
N LEU A 208 -0.82 8.25 -7.01
CA LEU A 208 -1.79 7.69 -7.96
C LEU A 208 -2.58 8.81 -8.62
N ILE A 209 -2.83 8.68 -9.92
CA ILE A 209 -3.70 9.53 -10.71
C ILE A 209 -4.86 8.71 -11.29
N ASN A 210 -6.07 9.25 -11.21
CA ASN A 210 -7.22 8.64 -11.88
C ASN A 210 -7.31 9.13 -13.33
N GLN A 211 -6.93 8.25 -14.26
CA GLN A 211 -7.07 8.48 -15.70
C GLN A 211 -8.44 8.02 -16.22
N GLY A 212 -9.25 7.37 -15.37
CA GLY A 212 -10.58 6.86 -15.65
C GLY A 212 -11.62 7.95 -15.96
N PRO A 213 -12.77 7.57 -16.54
CA PRO A 213 -13.88 8.50 -16.83
C PRO A 213 -14.77 8.76 -15.61
N ARG A 214 -14.52 8.06 -14.50
CA ARG A 214 -15.35 8.03 -13.29
C ARG A 214 -14.48 8.15 -12.07
N SER A 215 -15.08 8.67 -10.99
CA SER A 215 -14.39 8.76 -9.71
C SER A 215 -14.19 7.39 -9.07
N VAL A 216 -13.03 7.20 -8.43
CA VAL A 216 -12.66 5.95 -7.76
C VAL A 216 -12.69 6.12 -6.24
N ASP A 217 -13.27 5.18 -5.49
CA ASP A 217 -13.22 5.15 -4.02
C ASP A 217 -12.44 3.95 -3.45
N GLU A 218 -11.76 3.19 -4.29
CA GLU A 218 -10.99 2.01 -3.87
C GLU A 218 -9.71 1.81 -4.69
N VAL A 219 -8.68 1.27 -4.05
CA VAL A 219 -7.40 0.94 -4.68
C VAL A 219 -7.05 -0.50 -4.34
N GLU A 220 -6.63 -1.26 -5.34
CA GLU A 220 -6.14 -2.62 -5.17
C GLU A 220 -4.65 -2.67 -5.48
N LEU A 221 -3.85 -3.13 -4.51
CA LEU A 221 -2.40 -3.29 -4.64
C LEU A 221 -2.01 -4.74 -4.32
N TYR A 222 -0.89 -5.18 -4.88
CA TYR A 222 -0.37 -6.53 -4.70
C TYR A 222 1.04 -6.47 -4.12
N ILE A 223 1.27 -7.26 -3.08
CA ILE A 223 2.47 -7.20 -2.24
C ILE A 223 3.12 -8.58 -2.24
N PRO A 224 4.47 -8.67 -2.18
CA PRO A 224 5.16 -9.95 -2.23
C PRO A 224 4.63 -10.96 -1.20
N PRO A 225 4.66 -12.27 -1.52
CA PRO A 225 4.28 -13.33 -0.58
C PRO A 225 5.08 -13.24 0.71
N ASN A 226 4.53 -13.80 1.79
CA ASN A 226 5.14 -13.81 3.13
C ASN A 226 5.42 -12.42 3.73
N SER A 227 4.77 -11.38 3.21
CA SER A 227 4.89 -10.02 3.76
C SER A 227 3.82 -9.77 4.82
N THR A 228 4.08 -8.83 5.73
CA THR A 228 3.09 -8.39 6.74
C THR A 228 2.93 -6.88 6.67
N ILE A 229 1.71 -6.42 6.40
CA ILE A 229 1.37 -4.99 6.37
C ILE A 229 1.48 -4.40 7.77
N GLN A 230 2.32 -3.37 7.91
CA GLN A 230 2.49 -2.63 9.16
C GLN A 230 1.54 -1.45 9.22
N TYR A 231 1.46 -0.64 8.15
CA TYR A 231 0.59 0.53 8.09
C TYR A 231 0.24 0.91 6.65
N VAL A 232 -0.88 1.60 6.48
CA VAL A 232 -1.30 2.24 5.22
C VAL A 232 -1.70 3.67 5.54
N ARG A 233 -1.06 4.66 4.93
CA ARG A 233 -1.28 6.09 5.21
C ARG A 233 -1.70 6.82 3.95
N GLY A 234 -2.68 7.71 4.07
CA GLY A 234 -2.92 8.75 3.08
C GLY A 234 -2.10 10.01 3.41
N ALA A 235 -2.29 11.06 2.60
CA ALA A 235 -1.62 12.35 2.83
C ALA A 235 -1.91 12.98 4.21
N ILE A 236 -3.05 12.68 4.83
CA ILE A 236 -3.54 13.36 6.04
C ILE A 236 -3.73 12.38 7.22
N VAL A 237 -4.20 11.16 6.95
CA VAL A 237 -4.60 10.19 7.98
C VAL A 237 -4.10 8.79 7.67
N GLU A 238 -3.87 8.00 8.73
CA GLU A 238 -3.64 6.57 8.61
C GLU A 238 -4.96 5.83 8.34
N TYR A 239 -4.95 4.89 7.40
CA TYR A 239 -6.10 4.06 7.07
C TYR A 239 -6.19 2.91 8.08
N PRO A 240 -7.33 2.77 8.79
CA PRO A 240 -7.50 1.69 9.75
C PRO A 240 -7.77 0.35 9.06
N ARG A 241 -7.32 -0.74 9.68
CA ARG A 241 -7.54 -2.11 9.18
C ARG A 241 -9.00 -2.56 9.39
N ASN A 242 -9.59 -3.22 8.39
CA ASN A 242 -10.91 -3.87 8.43
C ASN A 242 -12.12 -2.95 8.69
N ILE A 243 -12.02 -1.65 8.38
CA ILE A 243 -13.15 -0.72 8.49
C ILE A 243 -13.86 -0.58 7.13
N ARG A 244 -15.18 -0.80 7.11
CA ARG A 244 -16.00 -0.83 5.88
C ARG A 244 -16.16 0.53 5.18
N THR A 245 -16.03 1.64 5.90
CA THR A 245 -16.35 2.98 5.36
C THR A 245 -15.15 3.64 4.69
N TYR A 246 -13.97 3.47 5.28
CA TYR A 246 -12.66 3.82 4.73
C TYR A 246 -11.64 3.02 5.55
N GLY A 247 -10.57 2.54 4.95
CA GLY A 247 -9.65 1.62 5.61
C GLY A 247 -9.00 0.68 4.62
N TYR A 248 -8.36 -0.37 5.11
CA TYR A 248 -7.80 -1.40 4.26
C TYR A 248 -8.11 -2.81 4.74
N THR A 249 -8.20 -3.74 3.81
CA THR A 249 -8.34 -5.18 4.05
C THR A 249 -7.21 -5.92 3.34
N VAL A 250 -6.72 -6.97 3.97
CA VAL A 250 -5.61 -7.78 3.45
C VAL A 250 -6.13 -9.19 3.24
N THR A 251 -5.96 -9.70 2.02
CA THR A 251 -6.35 -11.06 1.63
C THR A 251 -5.13 -11.78 1.07
N ASP A 252 -4.84 -12.96 1.60
CA ASP A 252 -3.80 -13.82 1.04
C ASP A 252 -4.39 -14.62 -0.14
N LEU A 253 -3.78 -14.50 -1.31
CA LEU A 253 -4.17 -15.16 -2.55
C LEU A 253 -2.99 -16.02 -3.05
N ASN A 254 -2.97 -17.29 -2.66
CA ASN A 254 -2.08 -18.35 -3.18
C ASN A 254 -0.72 -17.85 -3.70
N GLY A 255 0.09 -17.22 -2.84
CA GLY A 255 1.42 -16.73 -3.19
C GLY A 255 1.51 -15.23 -3.52
N THR A 256 0.48 -14.45 -3.24
CA THR A 256 0.50 -12.98 -3.32
C THR A 256 -0.45 -12.39 -2.28
N ILE A 257 -0.08 -11.25 -1.69
CA ILE A 257 -0.95 -10.55 -0.74
C ILE A 257 -1.69 -9.44 -1.47
N LYS A 258 -3.03 -9.55 -1.53
CA LYS A 258 -3.90 -8.49 -2.05
C LYS A 258 -4.25 -7.51 -0.95
N LEU A 259 -3.86 -6.25 -1.14
CA LEU A 259 -4.21 -5.12 -0.30
C LEU A 259 -5.33 -4.32 -0.99
N TYR A 260 -6.53 -4.37 -0.42
CA TYR A 260 -7.67 -3.55 -0.86
C TYR A 260 -7.81 -2.35 0.09
N ILE A 261 -7.82 -1.14 -0.46
CA ILE A 261 -7.89 0.12 0.29
C ILE A 261 -9.16 0.85 -0.11
N LYS A 262 -10.08 1.07 0.84
CA LYS A 262 -11.22 1.96 0.68
C LYS A 262 -10.83 3.38 1.06
N LEU A 263 -10.85 4.28 0.07
CA LEU A 263 -10.38 5.65 0.22
C LEU A 263 -11.34 6.49 1.07
N ILE A 264 -10.78 7.45 1.82
CA ILE A 264 -11.57 8.36 2.65
C ILE A 264 -12.38 9.36 1.80
N SER A 265 -11.87 9.68 0.62
CA SER A 265 -12.54 10.48 -0.40
C SER A 265 -12.38 9.82 -1.76
N ARG A 266 -13.40 9.98 -2.60
CA ARG A 266 -13.32 9.62 -4.01
C ARG A 266 -12.27 10.48 -4.71
N ILE A 267 -11.53 9.87 -5.62
CA ILE A 267 -10.60 10.53 -6.55
C ILE A 267 -11.37 10.81 -7.83
N GLY A 268 -11.61 12.08 -8.14
CA GLY A 268 -12.20 12.52 -9.40
C GLY A 268 -11.32 12.24 -10.62
N VAL A 269 -11.84 12.52 -11.81
CA VAL A 269 -11.09 12.36 -13.07
C VAL A 269 -9.93 13.36 -13.11
N GLY A 270 -8.72 12.88 -13.37
CA GLY A 270 -7.49 13.68 -13.39
C GLY A 270 -6.96 14.07 -12.01
N GLU A 271 -7.66 13.75 -10.93
CA GLU A 271 -7.19 14.01 -9.57
C GLU A 271 -6.11 13.01 -9.15
N LYS A 272 -5.26 13.46 -8.24
CA LYS A 272 -4.16 12.67 -7.67
C LYS A 272 -4.42 12.36 -6.20
N ILE A 273 -3.92 11.22 -5.73
CA ILE A 273 -3.87 10.87 -4.32
C ILE A 273 -2.46 10.39 -3.95
N TYR A 274 -2.05 10.69 -2.74
CA TYR A 274 -0.82 10.15 -2.14
C TYR A 274 -1.17 9.02 -1.17
N LEU A 275 -0.51 7.88 -1.35
CA LEU A 275 -0.56 6.75 -0.42
C LEU A 275 0.85 6.38 0.01
N LYS A 276 1.01 6.03 1.28
CA LYS A 276 2.25 5.51 1.85
C LYS A 276 2.00 4.19 2.56
N LEU A 277 2.65 3.15 2.09
CA LEU A 277 2.53 1.80 2.59
C LEU A 277 3.82 1.39 3.31
N GLY A 278 3.69 0.69 4.44
CA GLY A 278 4.81 0.04 5.11
C GLY A 278 4.51 -1.44 5.34
N TYR A 279 5.41 -2.32 4.94
CA TYR A 279 5.30 -3.76 5.19
C TYR A 279 6.65 -4.40 5.49
N SER A 280 6.66 -5.43 6.32
CA SER A 280 7.84 -6.27 6.49
C SER A 280 7.81 -7.42 5.49
N THR A 281 8.95 -7.75 4.90
CA THR A 281 9.08 -8.89 3.98
C THR A 281 10.22 -9.80 4.42
N SER A 282 10.15 -11.08 4.03
CA SER A 282 11.20 -12.04 4.33
C SER A 282 12.36 -11.93 3.34
N THR A 283 13.56 -12.19 3.82
CA THR A 283 14.77 -12.29 2.99
C THR A 283 15.17 -13.74 2.83
N LYS A 284 15.73 -14.08 1.67
CA LYS A 284 16.39 -15.38 1.47
C LYS A 284 17.90 -15.14 1.47
N ARG A 285 18.66 -16.04 2.09
CA ARG A 285 20.12 -16.01 2.05
C ARG A 285 20.61 -17.03 1.03
N VAL A 286 21.38 -16.57 0.04
CA VAL A 286 22.00 -17.41 -0.99
C VAL A 286 23.50 -17.14 -0.94
N GLY A 287 24.25 -18.04 -0.29
CA GLY A 287 25.65 -17.80 0.06
C GLY A 287 25.82 -16.59 0.98
N ASP A 288 26.62 -15.62 0.54
CA ASP A 288 26.87 -14.37 1.27
C ASP A 288 25.94 -13.22 0.88
N LYS A 289 25.06 -13.43 -0.11
CA LYS A 289 24.11 -12.43 -0.57
C LYS A 289 22.72 -12.65 0.05
N LEU A 290 22.06 -11.53 0.35
CA LEU A 290 20.64 -11.48 0.70
C LEU A 290 19.82 -11.16 -0.55
N VAL A 291 18.77 -11.95 -0.74
CA VAL A 291 17.86 -11.86 -1.88
C VAL A 291 16.53 -11.32 -1.39
N ILE A 292 16.06 -10.26 -2.04
CA ILE A 292 14.83 -9.54 -1.69
C ILE A 292 13.96 -9.27 -2.93
N PRO A 293 12.62 -9.26 -2.80
CA PRO A 293 11.71 -8.99 -3.92
C PRO A 293 11.63 -7.48 -4.24
N ALA A 294 12.75 -6.86 -4.62
CA ALA A 294 12.87 -5.41 -4.77
C ALA A 294 12.09 -4.84 -5.96
N TYR A 295 11.87 -5.62 -7.02
CA TYR A 295 11.20 -5.16 -8.24
C TYR A 295 9.76 -5.67 -8.39
N TYR A 296 9.24 -6.40 -7.41
CA TYR A 296 7.91 -7.03 -7.47
C TYR A 296 6.78 -6.00 -7.63
N TRP A 297 6.01 -6.05 -8.73
CA TRP A 297 4.83 -5.17 -8.94
C TRP A 297 3.76 -5.72 -9.92
N PRO A 298 3.04 -6.81 -9.58
CA PRO A 298 1.98 -7.31 -10.44
C PRO A 298 0.69 -6.53 -10.18
N GLY A 299 0.53 -5.34 -10.76
CA GLY A 299 -0.66 -4.53 -10.52
C GLY A 299 -0.80 -3.33 -11.42
N ILE A 300 -1.14 -2.20 -10.80
CA ILE A 300 -1.36 -0.91 -11.45
C ILE A 300 -0.09 -0.48 -12.19
N LEU A 301 -0.23 0.09 -13.39
CA LEU A 301 0.90 0.63 -14.15
C LEU A 301 1.66 1.69 -13.34
N VAL A 302 2.99 1.57 -13.31
CA VAL A 302 3.89 2.56 -12.73
C VAL A 302 4.66 3.26 -13.84
N LYS A 303 4.49 4.59 -13.97
CA LYS A 303 5.22 5.40 -14.96
C LYS A 303 6.66 5.63 -14.55
N GLU A 304 6.87 6.05 -13.32
CA GLU A 304 8.22 6.27 -12.78
C GLU A 304 8.38 5.58 -11.43
N ALA A 305 9.38 4.70 -11.31
CA ALA A 305 9.74 4.05 -10.07
C ALA A 305 11.18 4.37 -9.68
N ASN A 306 11.36 4.76 -8.42
CA ASN A 306 12.66 5.00 -7.80
C ASN A 306 12.85 4.01 -6.66
N LEU A 307 14.01 3.38 -6.59
CA LEU A 307 14.34 2.38 -5.60
C LEU A 307 15.50 2.88 -4.72
N GLU A 308 15.30 2.83 -3.41
CA GLU A 308 16.33 3.12 -2.42
C GLU A 308 16.53 1.91 -1.52
N VAL A 309 17.75 1.41 -1.43
CA VAL A 309 18.14 0.40 -0.45
C VAL A 309 18.92 1.12 0.63
N MET A 310 18.39 1.11 1.86
CA MET A 310 18.98 1.76 3.03
C MET A 310 19.45 0.71 4.02
N VAL A 311 20.75 0.65 4.28
CA VAL A 311 21.35 -0.28 5.24
C VAL A 311 21.94 0.48 6.40
N LYS A 312 21.54 0.13 7.63
CA LYS A 312 22.20 0.63 8.84
C LYS A 312 23.51 -0.13 9.02
N GLY A 313 24.54 0.30 8.30
CA GLY A 313 25.79 -0.43 8.14
C GLY A 313 26.38 -0.17 6.75
N THR A 314 26.86 -1.21 6.08
CA THR A 314 27.59 -1.09 4.81
C THR A 314 27.00 -1.99 3.74
N ILE A 315 26.87 -1.45 2.53
CA ILE A 315 26.63 -2.21 1.30
C ILE A 315 28.01 -2.51 0.69
N GLU A 316 28.34 -3.79 0.54
CA GLU A 316 29.67 -4.23 0.08
C GLU A 316 29.82 -4.03 -1.43
N GLU A 317 28.79 -4.39 -2.18
CA GLU A 317 28.74 -4.31 -3.63
C GLU A 317 27.45 -3.61 -4.06
N ILE A 318 27.59 -2.50 -4.79
CA ILE A 318 26.45 -1.73 -5.31
C ILE A 318 26.16 -2.20 -6.73
N PRO A 319 24.89 -2.51 -7.07
CA PRO A 319 24.55 -2.88 -8.44
C PRO A 319 24.87 -1.73 -9.40
N GLN A 320 25.28 -2.06 -10.63
CA GLN A 320 25.82 -1.10 -11.60
C GLN A 320 24.92 0.11 -11.90
N ASN A 321 23.59 -0.04 -11.74
CA ASN A 321 22.60 1.00 -12.02
C ASN A 321 22.22 1.85 -10.79
N PHE A 322 22.98 1.76 -9.69
CA PHE A 322 22.69 2.45 -8.44
C PHE A 322 23.79 3.44 -8.08
N ASP A 323 23.38 4.63 -7.65
CA ASP A 323 24.23 5.64 -7.05
C ASP A 323 24.41 5.35 -5.56
N ARG A 324 25.64 5.52 -5.05
CA ARG A 324 25.92 5.45 -3.61
C ARG A 324 25.73 6.79 -2.93
N LEU A 325 25.00 6.79 -1.83
CA LEU A 325 24.80 7.93 -0.95
C LEU A 325 25.08 7.46 0.49
N SER A 326 25.66 8.32 1.32
CA SER A 326 25.81 8.04 2.76
C SER A 326 25.15 9.16 3.57
N ARG A 327 24.40 8.78 4.60
CA ARG A 327 23.70 9.72 5.48
C ARG A 327 23.71 9.25 6.93
N GLY A 328 24.70 9.72 7.70
CA GLY A 328 24.87 9.33 9.10
C GLY A 328 25.25 7.86 9.22
N GLU A 329 24.46 7.08 9.96
CA GLU A 329 24.66 5.63 10.14
C GLU A 329 24.14 4.78 8.97
N TRP A 330 23.64 5.43 7.90
CA TRP A 330 23.00 4.76 6.77
C TRP A 330 23.88 4.83 5.52
N ASP A 331 24.10 3.66 4.91
CA ASP A 331 24.61 3.52 3.56
C ASP A 331 23.43 3.24 2.63
N ILE A 332 23.32 4.03 1.56
CA ILE A 332 22.13 4.12 0.72
C ILE A 332 22.55 3.87 -0.73
N ALA A 333 21.96 2.85 -1.36
CA ALA A 333 22.04 2.67 -2.80
C ALA A 333 20.73 3.14 -3.44
N ARG A 334 20.79 4.07 -4.39
CA ARG A 334 19.61 4.64 -5.06
C ARG A 334 19.67 4.38 -6.55
N ALA A 335 18.59 3.87 -7.13
CA ALA A 335 18.38 3.79 -8.57
C ALA A 335 17.13 4.58 -8.95
N SER A 336 17.24 5.35 -10.03
CA SER A 336 16.12 6.11 -10.59
C SER A 336 15.57 5.43 -11.83
N ARG A 337 14.26 5.55 -12.09
CA ARG A 337 13.58 4.96 -13.27
C ARG A 337 13.80 3.46 -13.40
N VAL A 338 13.69 2.77 -12.27
CA VAL A 338 13.82 1.32 -12.18
C VAL A 338 12.61 0.65 -12.82
N MET A 339 12.84 -0.42 -13.59
CA MET A 339 11.77 -1.26 -14.10
C MET A 339 11.24 -2.17 -12.99
N LEU A 340 9.94 -2.11 -12.73
CA LEU A 340 9.24 -3.05 -11.86
C LEU A 340 8.57 -4.14 -12.69
N THR A 341 8.37 -5.33 -12.10
CA THR A 341 7.80 -6.49 -12.80
C THR A 341 6.31 -6.31 -13.05
N VAL A 342 5.97 -5.72 -14.19
CA VAL A 342 4.60 -5.63 -14.68
C VAL A 342 4.11 -7.04 -15.03
N GLU A 343 2.94 -7.44 -14.52
CA GLU A 343 2.33 -8.77 -14.76
C GLU A 343 3.22 -9.98 -14.42
N ASN A 344 4.12 -9.86 -13.43
CA ASN A 344 5.12 -10.89 -13.10
C ASN A 344 6.11 -11.19 -14.24
N LEU A 345 6.26 -10.29 -15.22
CA LEU A 345 7.30 -10.39 -16.24
C LEU A 345 8.62 -9.89 -15.64
N GLY A 346 9.67 -10.71 -15.68
CA GLY A 346 10.99 -10.33 -15.16
C GLY A 346 11.40 -10.99 -13.86
N ASP A 347 12.71 -10.97 -13.61
CA ASP A 347 13.24 -11.22 -12.28
C ASP A 347 12.84 -10.07 -11.36
N TYR A 348 12.14 -10.40 -10.27
CA TYR A 348 11.71 -9.42 -9.28
C TYR A 348 12.67 -9.35 -8.08
N GLU A 349 13.67 -10.22 -8.03
CA GLU A 349 14.61 -10.35 -6.94
C GLU A 349 15.85 -9.46 -7.15
N LEU A 350 16.38 -8.91 -6.06
CA LEU A 350 17.63 -8.17 -6.00
C LEU A 350 18.54 -8.86 -5.00
N SER A 351 19.75 -9.22 -5.43
CA SER A 351 20.77 -9.87 -4.61
C SER A 351 21.80 -8.85 -4.13
N LEU A 352 21.99 -8.72 -2.81
CA LEU A 352 22.87 -7.73 -2.19
C LEU A 352 23.78 -8.36 -1.14
N ALA A 353 25.06 -8.00 -1.15
CA ALA A 353 25.98 -8.29 -0.06
C ALA A 353 25.99 -7.10 0.91
N ILE A 354 25.53 -7.32 2.14
CA ILE A 354 25.37 -6.26 3.15
C ILE A 354 25.90 -6.68 4.52
N THR A 355 26.44 -5.71 5.23
CA THR A 355 26.81 -5.84 6.64
C THR A 355 26.00 -4.86 7.49
N VAL A 356 25.16 -5.38 8.39
CA VAL A 356 24.29 -4.57 9.26
C VAL A 356 24.96 -4.36 10.62
N THR A 357 25.09 -3.10 11.04
CA THR A 357 25.63 -2.74 12.34
C THR A 357 24.69 -3.22 13.43
N ARG A 358 25.09 -4.25 14.18
CA ARG A 358 24.31 -4.74 15.32
C ARG A 358 24.20 -3.65 16.37
N ALA A 359 22.98 -3.24 16.72
CA ALA A 359 22.77 -2.54 17.98
C ALA A 359 23.34 -3.42 19.11
N PRO A 360 24.07 -2.83 20.08
CA PRO A 360 24.54 -3.61 21.23
C PRO A 360 23.33 -4.27 21.89
N LYS A 361 23.32 -5.61 21.96
CA LYS A 361 22.24 -6.37 22.59
C LYS A 361 21.97 -5.79 23.99
N PRO A 362 20.73 -5.84 24.50
CA PRO A 362 20.41 -5.42 25.87
C PRO A 362 21.36 -6.03 26.93
N ILE A 363 21.92 -7.20 26.65
CA ILE A 363 22.94 -7.90 27.45
C ILE A 363 24.21 -7.06 27.68
N LEU A 364 24.60 -6.16 26.78
CA LEU A 364 25.72 -5.23 27.01
C LEU A 364 25.43 -4.21 28.12
N TYR A 365 24.16 -3.94 28.42
CA TYR A 365 23.74 -3.16 29.58
C TYR A 365 23.52 -4.02 30.83
N ALA A 366 23.55 -5.36 30.73
CA ALA A 366 23.48 -6.25 31.89
C ALA A 366 24.60 -6.00 32.91
N PRO A 367 25.88 -5.78 32.56
CA PRO A 367 26.90 -5.42 33.55
C PRO A 367 26.60 -4.10 34.23
N ILE A 368 26.05 -3.11 33.52
CA ILE A 368 25.61 -1.83 34.11
C ILE A 368 24.45 -2.07 35.08
N LEU A 369 23.45 -2.87 34.69
CA LEU A 369 22.33 -3.25 35.55
C LEU A 369 22.80 -4.04 36.78
N VAL A 370 23.78 -4.93 36.64
CA VAL A 370 24.40 -5.70 37.73
C VAL A 370 25.17 -4.76 38.67
N ILE A 371 25.92 -3.79 38.15
CA ILE A 371 26.59 -2.77 38.96
C ILE A 371 25.56 -1.92 39.73
N VAL A 372 24.46 -1.52 39.08
CA VAL A 372 23.36 -0.80 39.72
C VAL A 372 22.68 -1.68 40.78
N LEU A 373 22.42 -2.97 40.49
CA LEU A 373 21.86 -3.93 41.43
C LEU A 373 22.79 -4.17 42.62
N ILE A 374 24.11 -4.25 42.41
CA ILE A 374 25.12 -4.36 43.47
C ILE A 374 25.15 -3.09 44.30
N ALA A 375 25.12 -1.91 43.67
CA ALA A 375 25.06 -0.63 44.36
C ALA A 375 23.77 -0.48 45.18
N VAL A 376 22.63 -0.90 44.62
CA VAL A 376 21.33 -0.93 45.31
C VAL A 376 21.33 -1.97 46.42
N THR A 377 21.86 -3.17 46.23
CA THR A 377 21.96 -4.17 47.31
C THR A 377 22.93 -3.74 48.39
N LEU A 378 24.05 -3.11 48.07
CA LEU A 378 24.95 -2.52 49.07
C LEU A 378 24.25 -1.38 49.82
N TYR A 379 23.54 -0.50 49.12
CA TYR A 379 22.76 0.59 49.70
C TYR A 379 21.64 0.07 50.61
N VAL A 380 20.86 -0.91 50.14
CA VAL A 380 19.78 -1.56 50.88
C VAL A 380 20.33 -2.39 52.04
N ARG A 381 21.46 -3.09 51.90
CA ARG A 381 22.12 -3.83 53.00
C ARG A 381 22.66 -2.89 54.07
N ARG A 382 23.20 -1.73 53.67
CA ARG A 382 23.57 -0.64 54.59
C ARG A 382 22.35 -0.08 55.31
N ARG A 383 21.19 -0.06 54.63
CA ARG A 383 19.90 0.32 55.21
C ARG A 383 19.30 -0.78 56.08
N TRP A 384 19.41 -2.07 55.75
CA TRP A 384 18.81 -3.21 56.46
C TRP A 384 19.44 -3.54 57.82
N ILE A 385 20.61 -3.02 58.14
CA ILE A 385 21.11 -3.01 59.54
C ILE A 385 20.22 -2.09 60.41
N ALA A 386 19.43 -1.21 59.78
CA ALA A 386 18.37 -0.44 60.39
C ALA A 386 17.01 -0.74 59.72
N VAL A 387 16.14 -1.45 60.45
CA VAL A 387 14.68 -1.58 60.23
C VAL A 387 14.20 -2.93 59.65
N ARG A 388 13.58 -3.66 60.60
CA ARG A 388 12.41 -4.56 60.62
C ARG A 388 11.90 -5.24 59.33
N ARG A 389 11.56 -6.53 59.54
CA ARG A 389 10.80 -7.44 58.67
C ARG A 389 9.67 -6.74 57.92
N VAL A 390 9.68 -6.86 56.59
CA VAL A 390 8.54 -6.54 55.73
C VAL A 390 7.63 -7.76 55.69
N GLU A 391 6.42 -7.63 56.25
CA GLU A 391 5.35 -8.61 56.09
C GLU A 391 4.87 -8.62 54.63
N LYS A 392 4.53 -9.80 54.11
CA LYS A 392 3.91 -9.92 52.79
C LYS A 392 2.59 -9.13 52.79
N PRO A 393 2.29 -8.31 51.76
CA PRO A 393 1.04 -7.56 51.74
C PRO A 393 -0.15 -8.55 51.77
N PRO A 394 -1.20 -8.24 52.55
CA PRO A 394 -2.39 -9.07 52.60
C PRO A 394 -3.03 -9.24 51.22
N VAL A 395 -3.69 -10.38 50.98
CA VAL A 395 -4.36 -10.72 49.70
C VAL A 395 -5.35 -9.62 49.27
N GLU A 396 -5.97 -8.93 50.22
CA GLU A 396 -6.87 -7.79 49.98
C GLU A 396 -6.16 -6.64 49.25
N VAL A 397 -4.90 -6.34 49.56
CA VAL A 397 -4.12 -5.26 48.89
C VAL A 397 -3.80 -5.64 47.44
N LEU A 398 -3.52 -6.91 47.17
CA LEU A 398 -3.32 -7.42 45.81
C LEU A 398 -4.60 -7.31 44.96
N VAL A 399 -5.76 -7.65 45.51
CA VAL A 399 -7.04 -7.51 44.80
C VAL A 399 -7.43 -6.04 44.59
N LEU A 400 -7.11 -5.17 45.57
CA LEU A 400 -7.35 -3.72 45.49
C LEU A 400 -6.50 -3.08 44.39
N THR A 401 -5.21 -3.41 44.33
CA THR A 401 -4.28 -2.90 43.30
C THR A 401 -4.67 -3.35 41.89
N GLU A 402 -5.04 -4.62 41.69
CA GLU A 402 -5.50 -5.10 40.37
C GLU A 402 -6.79 -4.41 39.93
N THR A 403 -7.72 -4.16 40.87
CA THR A 403 -8.97 -3.43 40.57
C THR A 403 -8.69 -1.95 40.26
N MET A 404 -7.71 -1.34 40.93
CA MET A 404 -7.28 0.04 40.67
C MET A 404 -6.61 0.22 39.30
N ASP A 405 -5.84 -0.76 38.84
CA ASP A 405 -5.29 -0.78 37.48
C ASP A 405 -6.39 -0.87 36.42
N LYS A 406 -7.39 -1.74 36.65
CA LYS A 406 -8.58 -1.85 35.78
C LYS A 406 -9.40 -0.56 35.76
N LEU A 407 -9.56 0.10 36.90
CA LEU A 407 -10.19 1.43 36.99
C LEU A 407 -9.42 2.47 36.17
N SER A 408 -8.12 2.57 36.39
CA SER A 408 -7.25 3.55 35.74
C SER A 408 -7.26 3.38 34.22
N LYS A 409 -7.16 2.14 33.74
CA LYS A 409 -7.28 1.82 32.32
C LYS A 409 -8.62 2.27 31.75
N ARG A 410 -9.72 2.03 32.48
CA ARG A 410 -11.06 2.39 32.02
C ARG A 410 -11.28 3.90 31.96
N VAL A 411 -10.77 4.64 32.95
CA VAL A 411 -10.77 6.11 32.93
C VAL A 411 -9.98 6.64 31.73
N MET A 412 -8.81 6.08 31.43
CA MET A 412 -8.01 6.47 30.26
C MET A 412 -8.72 6.20 28.93
N GLU A 413 -9.43 5.07 28.79
CA GLU A 413 -10.23 4.77 27.60
C GLU A 413 -11.38 5.77 27.39
N ILE A 414 -12.03 6.19 28.48
CA ILE A 414 -13.06 7.23 28.45
C ILE A 414 -12.46 8.57 28.02
N VAL A 415 -11.33 8.97 28.62
CA VAL A 415 -10.64 10.23 28.27
C VAL A 415 -10.24 10.24 26.80
N SER A 416 -9.64 9.17 26.28
CA SER A 416 -9.29 9.03 24.87
C SER A 416 -10.51 9.15 23.93
N SER A 417 -11.65 8.60 24.35
CA SER A 417 -12.92 8.75 23.62
C SER A 417 -13.42 10.21 23.64
N LEU A 418 -13.26 10.92 24.76
CA LEU A 418 -13.61 12.34 24.88
C LEU A 418 -12.68 13.24 24.06
N ASP A 419 -11.38 12.95 24.02
CA ASP A 419 -10.40 13.66 23.18
C ASP A 419 -10.71 13.48 21.69
N SER A 420 -11.12 12.27 21.30
CA SER A 420 -11.57 11.99 19.93
C SER A 420 -12.80 12.83 19.55
N ILE A 421 -13.76 12.99 20.48
CA ILE A 421 -14.93 13.87 20.28
C ILE A 421 -14.49 15.32 20.15
N GLU A 422 -13.55 15.78 20.97
CA GLU A 422 -13.02 17.14 20.89
C GLU A 422 -12.36 17.41 19.53
N GLY A 423 -11.55 16.47 19.03
CA GLY A 423 -10.95 16.55 17.69
C GLY A 423 -11.98 16.65 16.56
N ILE A 424 -13.12 15.96 16.69
CA ILE A 424 -14.25 16.07 15.75
C ILE A 424 -14.90 17.45 15.85
N ILE A 425 -15.10 17.98 17.06
CA ILE A 425 -15.66 19.32 17.29
C ILE A 425 -14.76 20.38 16.67
N GLU A 426 -13.45 20.32 16.91
CA GLU A 426 -12.48 21.25 16.30
C GLU A 426 -12.47 21.16 14.77
N SER A 427 -12.52 19.96 14.24
CA SER A 427 -12.52 19.73 12.79
C SER A 427 -13.82 20.23 12.15
N ALA A 428 -14.95 20.11 12.85
CA ALA A 428 -16.21 20.69 12.44
C ALA A 428 -16.19 22.23 12.49
N LYS A 429 -15.54 22.85 13.50
CA LYS A 429 -15.30 24.30 13.53
C LYS A 429 -14.51 24.78 12.32
N LYS A 430 -13.47 24.03 11.93
CA LYS A 430 -12.60 24.30 10.78
C LYS A 430 -13.25 23.95 9.41
N ARG A 431 -14.55 23.61 9.39
CA ARG A 431 -15.33 23.22 8.19
C ARG A 431 -14.79 21.99 7.44
N LYS A 432 -14.01 21.13 8.10
CA LYS A 432 -13.38 19.96 7.47
C LYS A 432 -14.27 18.72 7.45
N ILE A 433 -15.47 18.76 8.08
CA ILE A 433 -16.32 17.58 8.28
C ILE A 433 -17.78 17.89 7.89
N ARG A 434 -18.42 16.97 7.16
CA ARG A 434 -19.85 17.04 6.81
C ARG A 434 -20.75 16.73 8.02
N ARG A 435 -21.93 17.36 8.10
CA ARG A 435 -22.90 17.19 9.21
C ARG A 435 -23.31 15.74 9.47
N ASP A 436 -23.49 14.94 8.42
CA ASP A 436 -23.91 13.54 8.58
C ASP A 436 -22.84 12.70 9.27
N THR A 437 -21.56 13.02 9.07
CA THR A 437 -20.44 12.41 9.77
C THR A 437 -20.53 12.71 11.27
N VAL A 438 -20.77 13.97 11.64
CA VAL A 438 -20.94 14.38 13.05
C VAL A 438 -22.13 13.68 13.71
N ARG A 439 -23.26 13.55 13.00
CA ARG A 439 -24.46 12.85 13.50
C ARG A 439 -24.21 11.37 13.75
N ARG A 440 -23.44 10.71 12.89
CA ARG A 440 -23.04 9.31 13.07
C ARG A 440 -22.11 9.16 14.27
N SER A 441 -21.05 9.97 14.35
CA SER A 441 -20.13 9.98 15.48
C SER A 441 -20.86 10.22 16.81
N LEU A 442 -21.85 11.12 16.83
CA LEU A 442 -22.65 11.35 18.04
C LEU A 442 -23.37 10.09 18.54
N ARG A 443 -23.98 9.31 17.64
CA ARG A 443 -24.67 8.07 18.03
C ARG A 443 -23.69 7.03 18.55
N GLU A 444 -22.56 6.87 17.86
CA GLU A 444 -21.52 5.90 18.21
C GLU A 444 -20.89 6.22 19.58
N TYR A 445 -20.39 7.45 19.77
CA TYR A 445 -19.76 7.85 21.03
C TYR A 445 -20.76 7.91 22.18
N SER A 446 -22.03 8.25 21.93
CA SER A 446 -23.06 8.21 22.98
C SER A 446 -23.32 6.79 23.48
N TYR A 447 -23.31 5.78 22.60
CA TYR A 447 -23.48 4.39 23.02
C TYR A 447 -22.23 3.89 23.76
N ARG A 448 -21.05 4.12 23.19
CA ARG A 448 -19.76 3.69 23.76
C ARG A 448 -19.53 4.28 25.15
N LEU A 449 -19.59 5.60 25.29
CA LEU A 449 -19.37 6.27 26.58
C LEU A 449 -20.40 5.88 27.65
N ASN A 450 -21.63 5.53 27.27
CA ASN A 450 -22.60 5.03 28.23
C ASN A 450 -22.21 3.62 28.73
N SER A 451 -21.76 2.74 27.84
CA SER A 451 -21.22 1.43 28.23
C SER A 451 -20.00 1.57 29.12
N ASP A 452 -19.08 2.46 28.76
CA ASP A 452 -17.84 2.67 29.51
C ASP A 452 -18.08 3.21 30.91
N ILE A 453 -19.09 4.08 31.08
CA ILE A 453 -19.48 4.59 32.40
C ILE A 453 -20.14 3.51 33.25
N VAL A 454 -20.92 2.60 32.67
CA VAL A 454 -21.52 1.50 33.44
C VAL A 454 -20.42 0.60 34.02
N GLU A 455 -19.40 0.27 33.24
CA GLU A 455 -18.25 -0.48 33.72
C GLU A 455 -17.40 0.30 34.73
N LEU A 456 -17.17 1.61 34.50
CA LEU A 456 -16.49 2.48 35.45
C LEU A 456 -17.19 2.44 36.83
N LYS A 457 -18.52 2.59 36.85
CA LYS A 457 -19.32 2.50 38.09
C LYS A 457 -19.18 1.14 38.76
N SER A 458 -19.12 0.07 37.98
CA SER A 458 -18.91 -1.28 38.50
C SER A 458 -17.55 -1.41 39.20
N HIS A 459 -16.48 -0.92 38.58
CA HIS A 459 -15.14 -0.94 39.19
C HIS A 459 -15.05 -0.04 40.43
N LEU A 460 -15.63 1.16 40.39
CA LEU A 460 -15.69 2.05 41.55
C LEU A 460 -16.46 1.41 42.70
N LYS A 461 -17.61 0.79 42.42
CA LYS A 461 -18.39 0.07 43.43
C LYS A 461 -17.58 -1.07 44.05
N HIS A 462 -16.88 -1.87 43.24
CA HIS A 462 -16.03 -2.94 43.75
C HIS A 462 -14.93 -2.43 44.68
N ILE A 463 -14.33 -1.29 44.35
CA ILE A 463 -13.32 -0.62 45.19
C ILE A 463 -13.95 -0.13 46.51
N VAL A 464 -15.14 0.48 46.48
CA VAL A 464 -15.86 0.91 47.70
C VAL A 464 -16.30 -0.27 48.56
N ASP A 465 -16.74 -1.36 47.95
CA ASP A 465 -17.14 -2.59 48.66
C ASP A 465 -15.94 -3.22 49.39
N LEU A 466 -14.73 -3.13 48.81
CA LEU A 466 -13.49 -3.58 49.43
C LEU A 466 -12.96 -2.59 50.48
N ARG A 467 -13.21 -1.29 50.30
CA ARG A 467 -12.69 -0.24 51.19
C ARG A 467 -13.69 0.94 51.24
N GLY A 468 -14.49 1.00 52.31
CA GLY A 468 -15.59 1.97 52.39
C GLY A 468 -15.17 3.43 52.64
N ASP A 469 -13.97 3.66 53.17
CA ASP A 469 -13.43 4.99 53.49
C ASP A 469 -13.13 5.85 52.24
N ILE A 470 -12.96 5.23 51.09
CA ILE A 470 -12.68 5.89 49.80
C ILE A 470 -13.94 6.18 48.97
N LYS A 471 -15.13 5.96 49.52
CA LYS A 471 -16.41 6.20 48.85
C LYS A 471 -16.54 7.63 48.30
N GLU A 472 -16.14 8.63 49.08
CA GLU A 472 -16.23 10.03 48.65
C GLU A 472 -15.36 10.31 47.42
N LEU A 473 -14.14 9.75 47.37
CA LEU A 473 -13.23 9.87 46.23
C LEU A 473 -13.77 9.13 45.00
N ALA A 474 -14.36 7.94 45.18
CA ALA A 474 -14.97 7.18 44.11
C ALA A 474 -16.17 7.92 43.50
N ASP A 475 -17.05 8.47 44.34
CA ASP A 475 -18.21 9.26 43.92
C ASP A 475 -17.78 10.53 43.16
N ASP A 476 -16.68 11.17 43.58
CA ASP A 476 -16.11 12.34 42.89
C ASP A 476 -15.54 11.99 41.51
N ILE A 477 -14.84 10.86 41.36
CA ILE A 477 -14.36 10.37 40.05
C ILE A 477 -15.55 10.13 39.11
N GLU A 478 -16.57 9.40 39.58
CA GLU A 478 -17.77 9.13 38.79
C GLU A 478 -18.42 10.43 38.32
N LYS A 479 -18.65 11.35 39.25
CA LYS A 479 -19.33 12.62 39.01
C LYS A 479 -18.59 13.49 38.00
N GLU A 480 -17.27 13.62 38.11
CA GLU A 480 -16.49 14.44 37.19
C GLU A 480 -16.39 13.80 35.79
N ILE A 481 -16.28 12.47 35.68
CA ILE A 481 -16.29 11.78 34.38
C ILE A 481 -17.67 11.87 33.70
N VAL A 482 -18.76 11.72 34.45
CA VAL A 482 -20.13 11.89 33.93
C VAL A 482 -20.34 13.32 33.42
N ARG A 483 -19.88 14.34 34.17
CA ARG A 483 -19.92 15.74 33.74
C ARG A 483 -19.13 15.98 32.46
N ALA A 484 -17.91 15.44 32.36
CA ALA A 484 -17.07 15.57 31.16
C ALA A 484 -17.76 14.98 29.92
N LYS A 485 -18.35 13.79 30.06
CA LYS A 485 -19.16 13.15 29.00
C LYS A 485 -20.32 14.02 28.58
N GLU A 486 -21.11 14.51 29.53
CA GLU A 486 -22.30 15.30 29.22
C GLU A 486 -21.95 16.59 28.47
N ASP A 487 -20.91 17.30 28.91
CA ASP A 487 -20.46 18.52 28.26
C ASP A 487 -19.93 18.25 26.84
N MET A 488 -19.12 17.21 26.64
CA MET A 488 -18.61 16.83 25.30
C MET A 488 -19.72 16.38 24.35
N LEU A 489 -20.65 15.52 24.81
CA LEU A 489 -21.78 15.08 23.99
C LEU A 489 -22.73 16.26 23.68
N ARG A 490 -22.88 17.22 24.59
CA ARG A 490 -23.67 18.42 24.35
C ARG A 490 -23.03 19.34 23.31
N ALA A 491 -21.71 19.52 23.36
CA ALA A 491 -20.97 20.22 22.31
C ALA A 491 -21.12 19.54 20.96
N LEU A 492 -20.93 18.22 20.90
CA LEU A 492 -21.07 17.43 19.68
C LEU A 492 -22.51 17.47 19.13
N ARG A 493 -23.53 17.42 19.99
CA ARG A 493 -24.95 17.61 19.62
C ARG A 493 -25.22 18.97 18.99
N LEU A 494 -24.66 20.04 19.57
CA LEU A 494 -24.80 21.39 19.00
C LEU A 494 -24.26 21.44 17.58
N VAL A 495 -23.08 20.86 17.34
CA VAL A 495 -22.50 20.74 15.99
C VAL A 495 -23.38 19.88 15.08
N ALA A 496 -23.90 18.76 15.55
CA ALA A 496 -24.73 17.85 14.76
C ALA A 496 -26.09 18.45 14.33
N VAL A 497 -26.69 19.28 15.20
CA VAL A 497 -28.01 19.91 14.97
C VAL A 497 -27.86 21.23 14.21
N ARG A 498 -27.00 22.13 14.69
CA ARG A 498 -26.89 23.50 14.18
C ARG A 498 -25.75 23.68 13.18
N GLY A 499 -24.81 22.72 13.05
CA GLY A 499 -23.63 22.78 12.18
C GLY A 499 -22.95 24.14 12.19
N MET A 500 -22.85 24.76 11.00
CA MET A 500 -22.13 26.02 10.78
C MET A 500 -22.68 27.25 11.53
N LYS A 501 -23.85 27.15 12.19
CA LYS A 501 -24.48 28.26 12.94
C LYS A 501 -24.12 28.26 14.44
N VAL A 502 -23.26 27.35 14.90
CA VAL A 502 -22.84 27.31 16.32
C VAL A 502 -21.71 28.31 16.57
N SER A 503 -21.85 29.14 17.60
CA SER A 503 -20.78 30.04 18.04
C SER A 503 -19.58 29.25 18.55
N SER A 504 -18.36 29.59 18.11
CA SER A 504 -17.14 28.95 18.65
C SER A 504 -17.06 29.09 20.16
N LYS A 505 -17.47 30.24 20.70
CA LYS A 505 -17.49 30.54 22.14
C LYS A 505 -18.33 29.54 22.93
N ASP A 506 -19.45 29.09 22.38
CA ASP A 506 -20.31 28.11 23.04
C ASP A 506 -19.65 26.73 23.05
N LEU A 507 -19.00 26.33 21.96
CA LEU A 507 -18.28 25.06 21.88
C LEU A 507 -17.06 25.06 22.81
N ASP A 508 -16.27 26.14 22.80
CA ASP A 508 -15.11 26.32 23.68
C ASP A 508 -15.50 26.29 25.16
N LYS A 509 -16.68 26.81 25.51
CA LYS A 509 -17.22 26.73 26.87
C LYS A 509 -17.46 25.29 27.32
N TYR A 510 -18.05 24.44 26.47
CA TYR A 510 -18.32 23.05 26.84
C TYR A 510 -17.05 22.20 26.83
N THR A 511 -16.17 22.35 25.83
CA THR A 511 -14.93 21.59 25.78
C THR A 511 -13.98 21.96 26.93
N SER A 512 -13.87 23.24 27.28
CA SER A 512 -13.06 23.68 28.43
C SER A 512 -13.60 23.20 29.78
N ARG A 513 -14.93 23.13 29.95
CA ARG A 513 -15.54 22.53 31.15
C ARG A 513 -15.24 21.05 31.24
N ALA A 514 -15.39 20.31 30.15
CA ALA A 514 -15.07 18.89 30.11
C ALA A 514 -13.59 18.62 30.44
N ARG A 515 -12.65 19.39 29.89
CA ARG A 515 -11.22 19.30 30.22
C ARG A 515 -10.96 19.50 31.71
N LYS A 516 -11.56 20.52 32.33
CA LYS A 516 -11.43 20.75 33.77
C LYS A 516 -11.99 19.60 34.61
N SER A 517 -13.10 19.01 34.20
CA SER A 517 -13.67 17.85 34.90
C SER A 517 -12.77 16.61 34.74
N ILE A 518 -12.19 16.37 33.57
CA ILE A 518 -11.20 15.30 33.34
C ILE A 518 -9.98 15.49 34.24
N GLU A 519 -9.42 16.70 34.29
CA GLU A 519 -8.27 17.03 35.13
C GLU A 519 -8.56 16.77 36.62
N ARG A 520 -9.74 17.16 37.11
CA ARG A 520 -10.17 16.86 38.48
C ARG A 520 -10.32 15.37 38.73
N ALA A 521 -10.96 14.64 37.82
CA ALA A 521 -11.12 13.19 37.92
C ALA A 521 -9.75 12.49 38.01
N MET A 522 -8.77 12.90 37.18
CA MET A 522 -7.41 12.36 37.24
C MET A 522 -6.69 12.69 38.54
N ASN A 523 -6.84 13.91 39.07
CA ASN A 523 -6.26 14.28 40.36
C ASN A 523 -6.86 13.47 41.53
N VAL A 524 -8.17 13.23 41.52
CA VAL A 524 -8.84 12.40 42.53
C VAL A 524 -8.43 10.93 42.39
N MET A 525 -8.29 10.43 41.16
CA MET A 525 -7.82 9.07 40.88
C MET A 525 -6.36 8.86 41.34
N ASN A 526 -5.48 9.85 41.18
CA ASN A 526 -4.11 9.77 41.70
C ASN A 526 -4.09 9.73 43.23
N ARG A 527 -4.90 10.56 43.90
CA ARG A 527 -5.05 10.50 45.36
C ARG A 527 -5.62 9.17 45.84
N LEU A 528 -6.56 8.61 45.09
CA LEU A 528 -7.14 7.30 45.38
C LEU A 528 -6.06 6.20 45.30
N ARG A 529 -5.17 6.31 44.31
CA ARG A 529 -4.04 5.40 44.13
C ARG A 529 -3.03 5.50 45.27
N ASP A 530 -2.66 6.73 45.66
CA ASP A 530 -1.72 7.00 46.76
C ASP A 530 -2.25 6.51 48.13
N LEU A 531 -3.56 6.34 48.28
CA LEU A 531 -4.17 5.80 49.48
C LEU A 531 -4.17 4.26 49.50
N ILE A 532 -4.11 3.62 48.33
CA ILE A 532 -4.16 2.16 48.14
C ILE A 532 -2.75 1.55 48.16
N GLU A 533 -1.76 2.24 47.60
CA GLU A 533 -0.32 1.92 47.68
C GLU A 533 0.27 2.32 49.05
#